data_AF-A0A358NES1-F1
#
_entry.id   AF-A0A358NES1-F1
#
_cell.length_a   1.000
_cell.length_b   1.000
_cell.length_c   1.000
_cell.angle_alpha   90.00
_cell.angle_beta   90.00
_cell.angle_gamma   90.00
#
_symmetry.space_group_name_H-M   'P 1'
#
loop_
_entity.id
_entity.type
_entity.pdbx_description
1 polymer ?
#
loop_
_entity_poly.entity_id
_entity_poly.type
_entity_poly.pdbx_seq_one_letter_code
_entity_poly.pdbx_strand_id
1 'polypeptide(L)' 'VKKPETINYRTLKPEKDGLFCEKIFGPTKDWECHCGKYKRVRYKGVVCDRCGVEVTKAKVRRERMG' A
#
# COMPACT_ATOMS: atom_id res chain seq x y z
N VAL A 1 12.33 -5.43 1.35
CA VAL A 1 12.12 -5.33 -0.13
C VAL A 1 12.78 -6.51 -0.85
N LYS A 2 12.19 -7.09 -1.92
CA LYS A 2 12.76 -8.27 -2.64
C LYS A 2 13.10 -8.02 -4.11
N LYS A 3 12.56 -6.96 -4.68
CA LYS A 3 12.53 -6.68 -6.10
C LYS A 3 13.01 -5.25 -6.36
N PRO A 4 13.91 -5.00 -7.33
CA PRO A 4 14.43 -3.66 -7.62
C PRO A 4 13.40 -2.75 -8.31
N GLU A 5 12.26 -3.30 -8.74
CA GLU A 5 11.20 -2.55 -9.40
C GLU A 5 10.59 -1.48 -8.48
N THR A 6 10.31 -0.30 -9.05
CA THR A 6 9.78 0.85 -8.31
C THR A 6 8.29 1.05 -8.58
N ILE A 7 7.97 1.52 -9.79
CA ILE A 7 6.62 1.93 -10.21
C ILE A 7 6.39 1.44 -11.63
N ASN A 8 5.19 0.93 -11.88
CA ASN A 8 4.78 0.49 -13.20
C ASN A 8 4.53 1.71 -14.11
N TYR A 9 5.17 1.75 -15.28
CA TYR A 9 5.11 2.90 -16.18
C TYR A 9 3.71 3.23 -16.73
N ARG A 10 2.82 2.23 -16.86
CA ARG A 10 1.45 2.45 -17.39
C ARG A 10 0.48 2.94 -16.33
N THR A 11 0.55 2.32 -15.16
CA THR A 11 -0.45 2.57 -14.09
C THR A 11 0.03 3.60 -13.08
N LEU A 12 1.32 3.96 -13.11
CA LEU A 12 1.99 4.78 -12.10
C LEU A 12 1.80 4.24 -10.68
N LYS A 13 1.49 2.95 -10.55
CA LYS A 13 1.29 2.27 -9.27
C LYS A 13 2.58 1.57 -8.83
N PRO A 14 2.89 1.54 -7.53
CA PRO A 14 4.02 0.79 -7.01
C PRO A 14 3.89 -0.69 -7.35
N GLU A 15 5.00 -1.30 -7.76
CA GLU A 15 5.05 -2.75 -8.01
C GLU A 15 4.96 -3.55 -6.70
N LYS A 16 4.40 -4.76 -6.78
CA LYS A 16 4.35 -5.67 -5.63
C LYS A 16 5.76 -6.15 -5.29
N ASP A 17 6.08 -6.11 -4.00
CA ASP A 17 7.39 -6.47 -3.41
C ASP A 17 8.58 -5.58 -3.83
N GLY A 18 8.30 -4.51 -4.58
CA GLY A 18 9.27 -3.49 -4.97
C GLY A 18 9.60 -2.49 -3.86
N LEU A 19 10.47 -1.53 -4.21
CA LEU A 19 10.97 -0.49 -3.29
C LEU A 19 9.86 0.36 -2.67
N PHE A 20 8.71 0.51 -3.33
CA PHE A 20 7.60 1.35 -2.86
C PHE A 20 6.35 0.56 -2.50
N CYS A 21 6.48 -0.76 -2.31
CA CYS A 21 5.34 -1.65 -2.11
C CYS A 21 4.44 -1.22 -0.94
N GLU A 22 3.15 -1.01 -1.25
CA GLU A 22 2.14 -0.58 -0.27
C GLU A 22 1.89 -1.60 0.85
N LYS A 23 2.23 -2.86 0.64
CA LYS A 23 2.13 -3.91 1.66
C LYS A 23 3.12 -3.72 2.80
N ILE A 24 4.31 -3.22 2.50
CA ILE A 24 5.41 -3.05 3.47
C ILE A 24 5.32 -1.67 4.12
N PHE A 25 5.30 -0.63 3.28
CA PHE A 25 5.32 0.76 3.75
C PHE A 25 3.94 1.28 4.16
N GLY A 26 2.86 0.63 3.75
CA GLY A 26 1.49 1.09 3.98
C GLY A 26 0.88 1.78 2.75
N PRO A 27 -0.39 2.18 2.83
CA PRO A 27 -1.18 2.62 1.67
C PRO A 27 -0.71 3.97 1.14
N THR A 28 -0.76 4.16 -0.19
CA THR A 28 -0.41 5.43 -0.85
C THR A 28 -1.50 6.50 -0.65
N LYS A 29 -2.74 6.07 -0.44
CA LYS A 29 -3.91 6.94 -0.19
C LYS A 29 -4.47 6.67 1.20
N ASP A 30 -4.97 7.72 1.84
CA ASP A 30 -5.57 7.58 3.16
C ASP A 30 -6.80 6.67 3.11
N TRP A 31 -6.82 5.67 3.99
CA TRP A 31 -7.96 4.76 4.18
C TRP A 31 -8.40 3.99 2.93
N GLU A 32 -7.49 3.74 1.99
CA GLU A 32 -7.75 2.98 0.78
C GLU A 32 -6.67 1.92 0.57
N CYS A 33 -7.09 0.68 0.34
CA CYS A 33 -6.18 -0.39 -0.05
C CYS A 33 -5.91 -0.37 -1.56
N HIS A 34 -4.78 -0.95 -2.00
CA HIS A 34 -4.34 -0.96 -3.40
C HIS A 34 -5.39 -1.40 -4.42
N CYS A 35 -6.11 -2.48 -4.10
CA CYS A 35 -7.10 -3.08 -5.00
C CYS A 35 -8.47 -2.38 -4.96
N GLY A 36 -8.66 -1.45 -4.03
CA GLY A 36 -9.92 -0.72 -3.86
C GLY A 36 -11.07 -1.50 -3.22
N LYS A 37 -10.84 -2.73 -2.71
CA LYS A 37 -11.86 -3.53 -1.98
C LYS A 37 -12.33 -2.81 -0.71
N TYR A 38 -11.38 -2.30 0.07
CA TYR A 38 -11.62 -1.54 1.29
C TYR A 38 -11.27 -0.08 1.07
N LYS A 39 -12.27 0.78 1.30
CA LYS A 39 -12.20 2.24 1.16
C LYS A 39 -12.92 2.91 2.32
N ARG A 40 -12.44 4.10 2.71
CA ARG A 40 -12.95 4.94 3.80
C ARG A 40 -12.55 4.46 5.19
N VAL A 41 -12.69 5.37 6.15
CA VAL A 41 -12.27 5.22 7.57
C VAL A 41 -12.91 4.03 8.28
N ARG A 42 -14.06 3.54 7.81
CA ARG A 42 -14.79 2.40 8.41
C ARG A 42 -13.96 1.10 8.49
N TYR A 43 -12.98 0.95 7.60
CA TYR A 43 -12.10 -0.22 7.56
C TYR A 43 -10.73 0.04 8.18
N LYS A 44 -10.60 1.09 9.01
CA LYS A 44 -9.35 1.42 9.72
C LYS A 44 -8.75 0.18 10.41
N GLY A 45 -7.49 -0.12 10.10
CA GLY A 45 -6.74 -1.24 10.70
C GLY A 45 -7.02 -2.61 10.08
N VAL A 46 -7.90 -2.69 9.07
CA VAL A 46 -8.15 -3.95 8.34
C VAL A 46 -7.05 -4.15 7.29
N VAL A 47 -6.47 -5.35 7.26
CA VAL A 47 -5.55 -5.77 6.19
C VAL A 47 -6.35 -6.41 5.06
N CYS A 48 -6.12 -5.99 3.83
CA CYS A 48 -6.86 -6.51 2.70
C CYS A 48 -6.40 -7.92 2.28
N ASP A 49 -7.30 -8.91 2.23
CA ASP A 49 -6.95 -10.29 1.82
C ASP A 49 -6.36 -10.40 0.40
N ARG A 50 -6.76 -9.50 -0.51
CA ARG A 50 -6.38 -9.57 -1.93
C ARG A 50 -5.05 -8.88 -2.24
N CYS A 51 -4.77 -7.76 -1.57
CA CYS A 51 -3.56 -6.97 -1.82
C CYS A 51 -2.58 -6.91 -0.66
N GLY A 52 -2.97 -7.38 0.53
CA GLY A 52 -2.15 -7.36 1.74
C GLY A 52 -1.90 -5.97 2.32
N VAL A 53 -2.51 -4.92 1.76
CA VAL A 53 -2.33 -3.54 2.22
C VAL A 53 -3.26 -3.28 3.40
N GLU A 54 -2.68 -2.73 4.46
CA GLU A 54 -3.38 -2.28 5.64
C GLU A 54 -4.08 -0.94 5.39
N VAL A 55 -5.32 -0.81 5.82
CA VAL A 55 -6.10 0.41 5.64
C VAL A 55 -5.80 1.39 6.78
N THR A 56 -4.82 2.25 6.55
CA THR A 56 -4.37 3.30 7.49
C THR A 56 -4.21 4.64 6.80
N LYS A 57 -3.73 5.66 7.54
CA LYS A 57 -3.27 6.92 6.93
C LYS A 57 -2.00 6.66 6.12
N ALA A 58 -1.83 7.35 5.00
CA ALA A 58 -0.64 7.30 4.16
C ALA A 58 0.61 7.84 4.87
N LYS A 59 0.43 8.61 5.96
CA LYS A 59 1.52 9.11 6.82
C LYS A 59 2.44 7.99 7.32
N VAL A 60 1.91 6.79 7.57
CA VAL A 60 2.70 5.65 8.07
C VAL A 60 3.86 5.27 7.13
N ARG A 61 3.79 5.61 5.85
CA ARG A 61 4.87 5.38 4.87
C ARG A 61 6.16 6.14 5.20
N ARG A 62 6.08 7.20 6.02
CA ARG A 62 7.25 7.97 6.48
C ARG A 62 7.89 7.39 7.74
N GLU A 63 7.12 6.60 8.50
CA GLU A 63 7.51 6.07 9.81
C GLU A 63 7.90 4.58 9.72
N ARG A 64 7.32 3.83 8.77
CA ARG A 64 7.62 2.41 8.54
C ARG A 64 8.93 2.26 7.76
N MET A 65 9.89 1.57 8.38
CA MET A 65 11.11 1.10 7.73
C MET A 65 10.88 -0.31 7.17
N GLY A 66 11.41 -0.63 5.97
CA GLY A 66 11.18 -1.92 5.28
C GLY A 66 12.18 -2.23 4.17
#